data_AF-A0A3R8SD10-F1
#
_entry.id   AF-A0A3R8SD10-F1
#
_cell.length_a   1.000
_cell.length_b   1.000
_cell.length_c   1.000
_cell.angle_alpha   90.00
_cell.angle_beta   90.00
_cell.angle_gamma   90.00
#
_symmetry.space_group_name_H-M   'P 1'
#
loop_
_entity.id
_entity.type
_entity.pdbx_description
1 polymer ?
#
loop_
_entity_poly.entity_id
_entity_poly.type
_entity_poly.pdbx_seq_one_letter_code
_entity_poly.pdbx_strand_id
1 'polypeptide(L)' 'MAKEKFERVKPHVNVGTIGHVDHGKTTLTAAITNVLAKVYGGEAKDFAS' A
#
# COMPACT_ATOMS: atom_id res chain seq x y z
N MET A 1 -10.83 -19.16 13.69
CA MET A 1 -11.81 -18.42 12.87
C MET A 1 -11.24 -18.33 11.46
N ALA A 2 -11.94 -18.84 10.45
CA ALA A 2 -11.45 -18.77 9.08
C ALA A 2 -11.35 -17.30 8.64
N LYS A 3 -10.21 -16.90 8.08
CA LYS A 3 -10.10 -15.57 7.45
C LYS A 3 -11.17 -15.48 6.37
N GLU A 4 -11.88 -14.36 6.36
CA GLU A 4 -12.90 -14.09 5.35
C GLU A 4 -12.27 -14.16 3.95
N LYS A 5 -12.97 -14.77 3.00
CA LYS A 5 -12.49 -14.88 1.62
C LYS A 5 -12.53 -13.48 1.00
N PHE A 6 -11.37 -13.01 0.53
CA PHE A 6 -11.29 -11.71 -0.14
C PHE A 6 -11.97 -11.77 -1.51
N GLU A 7 -13.08 -11.04 -1.66
CA GLU A 7 -13.81 -10.91 -2.91
C GLU A 7 -13.30 -9.70 -3.71
N ARG A 8 -12.78 -9.95 -4.93
CA ARG A 8 -12.19 -8.93 -5.82
C ARG A 8 -13.26 -8.25 -6.68
N VAL A 9 -14.19 -7.54 -6.03
CA VAL A 9 -15.29 -6.85 -6.75
C VAL A 9 -14.87 -5.52 -7.37
N LYS A 10 -13.80 -4.91 -6.86
CA LYS A 10 -13.28 -3.62 -7.35
C LYS A 10 -12.31 -3.84 -8.52
N PRO A 11 -12.20 -2.89 -9.46
CA PRO A 11 -11.14 -2.90 -10.47
C PRO A 11 -9.76 -3.02 -9.82
N HIS A 12 -8.94 -3.92 -10.35
CA HIS A 12 -7.61 -4.22 -9.83
C HIS A 12 -6.54 -3.82 -10.84
N VAL A 13 -5.47 -3.19 -10.36
CA VAL A 13 -4.34 -2.75 -11.19
C VAL A 13 -3.04 -3.23 -10.54
N ASN A 14 -2.16 -3.82 -11.35
CA ASN A 14 -0.80 -4.18 -10.91
C ASN A 14 0.11 -2.96 -11.07
N VAL A 15 0.74 -2.52 -9.97
CA VAL A 15 1.61 -1.33 -9.94
C VAL A 15 2.91 -1.60 -9.17
N GLY A 16 3.93 -0.77 -9.40
CA GLY A 16 5.19 -0.84 -8.68
C GLY A 16 5.97 0.48 -8.73
N THR A 17 6.84 0.70 -7.74
CA THR A 17 7.68 1.90 -7.62
C THR A 17 9.10 1.59 -8.08
N ILE A 18 9.60 2.25 -9.14
CA ILE A 18 10.94 2.03 -9.73
C ILE A 18 11.78 3.31 -9.73
N GLY A 19 13.12 3.20 -9.83
CA GLY A 19 14.03 4.36 -9.87
C GLY A 19 15.39 4.14 -9.19
N HIS A 20 16.26 5.15 -9.26
CA HIS A 20 17.64 5.13 -8.72
C HIS A 20 17.69 4.94 -7.19
N VAL A 21 18.80 4.42 -6.67
CA VAL A 21 19.04 4.27 -5.22
C VAL A 21 18.87 5.63 -4.52
N ASP A 22 18.42 5.61 -3.27
CA ASP A 22 18.19 6.80 -2.43
C ASP A 22 17.12 7.81 -2.91
N HIS A 23 16.42 7.56 -4.01
CA HIS A 23 15.31 8.40 -4.47
C HIS A 23 13.98 8.14 -3.72
N GLY A 24 14.02 7.49 -2.56
CA GLY A 24 12.85 7.39 -1.67
C GLY A 24 11.72 6.47 -2.14
N LYS A 25 11.98 5.46 -2.97
CA LYS A 25 10.95 4.50 -3.44
C LYS A 25 10.20 3.82 -2.28
N THR A 26 10.93 3.39 -1.25
CA THR A 26 10.37 2.78 -0.04
C THR A 26 9.55 3.79 0.76
N THR A 27 10.11 4.98 1.00
CA THR A 27 9.44 6.08 1.70
C THR A 27 8.15 6.50 1.01
N LEU A 28 8.16 6.63 -0.32
CA LEU A 28 6.97 6.95 -1.11
C LEU A 28 5.90 5.87 -1.00
N THR A 29 6.30 4.60 -1.05
CA THR A 29 5.37 3.47 -0.91
C THR A 29 4.69 3.48 0.46
N ALA A 30 5.45 3.72 1.54
CA ALA A 30 4.90 3.87 2.90
C ALA A 30 3.98 5.10 3.04
N ALA A 31 4.33 6.22 2.41
CA ALA A 31 3.48 7.41 2.41
C ALA A 31 2.15 7.18 1.69
N ILE A 32 2.15 6.49 0.54
CA ILE A 32 0.93 6.15 -0.20
C ILE A 32 -0.01 5.32 0.68
N THR A 33 0.47 4.27 1.35
CA THR A 33 -0.38 3.42 2.18
C THR A 33 -0.92 4.17 3.40
N ASN A 34 -0.11 5.01 4.04
CA ASN A 34 -0.54 5.83 5.17
C ASN A 34 -1.60 6.87 4.79
N VAL A 35 -1.43 7.56 3.66
CA VAL A 35 -2.42 8.54 3.19
C VAL A 35 -3.73 7.87 2.84
N LEU A 36 -3.70 6.74 2.12
CA LEU A 36 -4.93 6.02 1.76
C LEU A 36 -5.67 5.49 2.99
N ALA A 37 -4.94 4.96 4.00
CA ALA A 37 -5.55 4.54 5.26
C ALA A 37 -6.19 5.71 6.01
N LYS A 38 -5.56 6.90 6.00
CA LYS A 38 -6.10 8.11 6.63
C LYS A 38 -7.35 8.65 5.92
N VAL A 39 -7.37 8.62 4.59
CA VAL A 39 -8.45 9.23 3.78
C VAL A 39 -9.63 8.28 3.61
N TYR A 40 -9.38 7.00 3.36
CA TYR A 40 -10.40 6.01 2.99
C TYR A 40 -10.64 4.94 4.07
N GLY A 41 -9.93 5.03 5.19
CA GLY A 41 -9.89 3.98 6.22
C GLY A 41 -8.96 2.83 5.85
N GLY A 42 -8.64 1.98 6.82
CA GLY A 42 -7.75 0.83 6.67
C GLY A 42 -6.62 0.83 7.69
N GLU A 43 -5.80 -0.21 7.63
CA GLU A 43 -4.65 -0.38 8.54
C GLU A 43 -3.40 0.20 7.88
N ALA A 44 -2.81 1.21 8.52
CA ALA A 44 -1.51 1.73 8.14
C ALA A 44 -0.46 0.65 8.37
N LYS A 45 0.32 0.35 7.33
CA LYS A 45 1.44 -0.59 7.41
C LYS A 45 2.74 0.16 7.25
N ASP A 46 3.67 -0.11 8.16
CA ASP A 46 5.03 0.39 8.07
C ASP A 46 5.85 -0.53 7.14
N PHE A 47 6.55 0.09 6.18
CA PHE A 47 7.39 -0.57 5.19
C PHE A 47 8.81 0.02 5.16
N ALA A 48 9.12 0.98 6.02
CA ALA A 48 10.36 1.75 6.00
C ALA A 48 11.32 1.39 7.15
N SER A 49 11.13 0.22 7.78
CA SER A 49 11.97 -0.34 8.84
C SER A 49 13.42 -0.52 8.43
#